data_AF-A0A4S2TD60-F1
#
_entry.id   AF-A0A4S2TD60-F1
#
_cell.length_a   1.000
_cell.length_b   1.000
_cell.length_c   1.000
_cell.angle_alpha   90.00
_cell.angle_beta   90.00
_cell.angle_gamma   90.00
#
_symmetry.space_group_name_H-M   'P 1'
#
loop_
_entity.id
_entity.type
_entity.pdbx_description
1 polymer ?
#
loop_
_entity_poly.entity_id
_entity_poly.type
_entity_poly.pdbx_seq_one_letter_code
_entity_poly.pdbx_strand_id
1 'polypeptide(L)'
;MENDLASSVPDAPVTSREQDAVRLLLLIRGAGQKPTHLDLADPGLGKAVGVVRTQVRLQKLDFWLRNPDYLADELLTDYETSKEPALLELAGQILDSEEPEVRRYPMLRHHFGAYEPLDDALAVLRSSGLVVRRRRGTVNHVRQHDYYLTQHGDQVAQRVVSEAPVFSYYVERVALVVALADGLGGTALKKRQYLQREYAEAARGTRIGSVSIRARARLEALRAQSATNGNEGES
;
A
#
# COMPACT_ATOMS: atom_id res chain seq x y z
N MET A 1 -20.04 -36.59 -12.64
CA MET A 1 -20.96 -35.90 -11.71
C MET A 1 -20.36 -36.10 -10.33
N GLU A 2 -19.93 -35.13 -9.56
CA GLU A 2 -19.82 -33.67 -9.60
C GLU A 2 -18.62 -33.41 -8.70
N ASN A 3 -17.64 -32.63 -9.16
CA ASN A 3 -16.59 -32.11 -8.27
C ASN A 3 -16.76 -30.60 -8.28
N ASP A 4 -17.82 -30.17 -7.61
CA ASP A 4 -18.12 -28.79 -7.34
C ASP A 4 -17.77 -28.51 -5.87
N LEU A 5 -17.37 -27.28 -5.57
CA LEU A 5 -16.77 -26.78 -4.30
C LEU A 5 -15.24 -26.58 -4.34
N ALA A 6 -14.73 -25.99 -5.41
CA ALA A 6 -13.81 -24.88 -5.21
C ALA A 6 -14.68 -23.63 -5.08
N SER A 7 -14.86 -23.12 -3.86
CA SER A 7 -15.52 -21.84 -3.64
C SER A 7 -14.73 -20.77 -4.42
N SER A 8 -15.24 -20.40 -5.58
CA SER A 8 -14.71 -19.28 -6.34
C SER A 8 -14.98 -18.03 -5.50
N VAL A 9 -13.91 -17.49 -4.92
CA VAL A 9 -13.93 -16.10 -4.46
C VAL A 9 -14.43 -15.29 -5.67
N PRO A 10 -15.51 -14.50 -5.55
CA PRO A 10 -16.03 -13.73 -6.67
C PRO A 10 -14.88 -12.99 -7.35
N ASP A 11 -14.88 -12.99 -8.69
CA ASP A 11 -13.74 -12.53 -9.46
C ASP A 11 -13.43 -11.08 -9.09
N ALA A 12 -12.38 -10.92 -8.28
CA ALA A 12 -12.05 -9.63 -7.73
C ALA A 12 -11.76 -8.63 -8.87
N PRO A 13 -12.12 -7.35 -8.71
CA PRO A 13 -12.03 -6.39 -9.80
C PRO A 13 -10.61 -6.38 -10.39
N VAL A 14 -10.53 -6.60 -11.70
CA VAL A 14 -9.28 -6.55 -12.45
C VAL A 14 -9.05 -5.11 -12.92
N THR A 15 -7.85 -4.62 -12.67
CA THR A 15 -7.40 -3.30 -13.13
C THR A 15 -6.72 -3.43 -14.49
N SER A 16 -6.92 -2.43 -15.34
CA SER A 16 -6.11 -2.28 -16.55
C SER A 16 -4.67 -1.93 -16.21
N ARG A 17 -3.74 -2.24 -17.11
CA ARG A 17 -2.32 -1.86 -16.95
C ARG A 17 -2.14 -0.34 -16.79
N GLU A 18 -3.00 0.47 -17.41
CA GLU A 18 -2.99 1.93 -17.29
C GLU A 18 -3.44 2.39 -15.90
N GLN A 19 -4.50 1.80 -15.34
CA GLN A 19 -4.91 2.06 -13.96
C GLN A 19 -3.81 1.70 -12.96
N ASP A 20 -3.16 0.56 -13.18
CA ASP A 20 -2.03 0.13 -12.37
C ASP A 20 -0.82 1.05 -12.51
N ALA A 21 -0.52 1.53 -13.72
CA ALA A 21 0.53 2.49 -13.97
C ALA A 21 0.27 3.82 -13.23
N VAL A 22 -0.96 4.35 -13.29
CA VAL A 22 -1.34 5.58 -12.58
C VAL A 22 -1.22 5.38 -11.07
N ARG A 23 -1.74 4.27 -10.52
CA ARG A 23 -1.61 3.96 -9.08
C ARG A 23 -0.14 3.88 -8.66
N LEU A 24 0.70 3.15 -9.41
CA LEU A 24 2.13 3.04 -9.11
C LEU A 24 2.87 4.37 -9.25
N LEU A 25 2.52 5.21 -10.22
CA LEU A 25 3.11 6.54 -10.37
C LEU A 25 2.83 7.41 -9.14
N LEU A 26 1.57 7.47 -8.71
CA LEU A 26 1.16 8.25 -7.54
C LEU A 26 1.76 7.67 -6.24
N LEU A 27 1.83 6.35 -6.12
CA LEU A 27 2.50 5.68 -5.01
C LEU A 27 4.00 5.98 -4.96
N ILE A 28 4.72 5.83 -6.07
CA ILE A 28 6.15 6.12 -6.13
C ILE A 28 6.42 7.61 -5.84
N ARG A 29 5.54 8.50 -6.28
CA ARG A 29 5.62 9.93 -5.96
C ARG A 29 5.45 10.22 -4.48
N GLY A 30 4.40 9.70 -3.84
CA GLY A 30 4.14 9.98 -2.43
C GLY A 30 5.08 9.25 -1.47
N ALA A 31 5.56 8.05 -1.85
CA ALA A 31 6.48 7.26 -1.02
C ALA A 31 7.96 7.48 -1.31
N GLY A 32 8.28 8.26 -2.36
CA GLY A 32 9.64 8.49 -2.81
C GLY A 32 10.44 9.32 -1.80
N GLN A 33 11.57 8.78 -1.35
CA GLN A 33 12.54 9.54 -0.57
C GLN A 33 13.41 10.38 -1.50
N LYS A 34 14.04 11.44 -0.97
CA LYS A 34 14.99 12.24 -1.75
C LYS A 34 16.16 11.37 -2.25
N PRO A 35 16.50 11.41 -3.56
CA PRO A 35 17.67 10.73 -4.08
C PRO A 35 18.96 11.29 -3.45
N THR A 36 19.96 10.43 -3.27
CA THR A 36 21.28 10.85 -2.79
C THR A 36 22.12 11.45 -3.92
N HIS A 37 23.21 12.15 -3.59
CA HIS A 37 24.16 12.63 -4.61
C HIS A 37 24.70 11.49 -5.49
N LEU A 38 24.93 10.30 -4.92
CA LEU A 38 25.37 9.12 -5.65
C LEU A 38 24.29 8.59 -6.61
N ASP A 39 23.02 8.67 -6.21
CA ASP A 39 21.91 8.29 -7.08
C ASP A 39 21.83 9.22 -8.30
N LEU A 40 21.99 10.53 -8.09
CA LEU A 40 21.91 11.54 -9.16
C LEU A 40 23.12 11.49 -10.12
N ALA A 41 24.25 10.93 -9.70
CA ALA A 41 25.41 10.71 -10.54
C ALA A 41 25.23 9.54 -11.53
N ASP A 42 24.25 8.65 -11.31
CA ASP A 42 23.94 7.54 -12.22
C ASP A 42 23.38 8.10 -13.56
N PRO A 43 23.94 7.69 -14.72
CA PRO A 43 23.48 8.16 -16.03
C PRO A 43 21.98 8.01 -16.23
N GLY A 44 21.29 9.11 -16.53
CA GLY A 44 19.84 9.13 -16.72
C GLY A 44 19.02 9.33 -15.43
N LEU A 45 19.68 9.47 -14.26
CA LEU A 45 19.03 9.81 -12.99
C LEU A 45 19.33 11.23 -12.49
N GLY A 46 20.10 12.03 -13.22
CA GLY A 46 20.49 13.38 -12.80
C GLY A 46 19.34 14.37 -12.53
N LYS A 47 18.11 14.04 -12.95
CA LYS A 47 16.88 14.80 -12.65
C LYS A 47 15.83 13.96 -11.91
N ALA A 48 16.25 12.88 -11.24
CA ALA A 48 15.35 12.13 -10.38
C ALA A 48 14.98 12.98 -9.16
N VAL A 49 13.72 12.94 -8.76
CA VAL A 49 13.19 13.76 -7.65
C VAL A 49 12.74 12.91 -6.46
N GLY A 50 12.54 11.61 -6.67
CA GLY A 50 12.17 10.66 -5.62
C GLY A 50 12.72 9.27 -5.92
N VAL A 51 12.91 8.46 -4.88
CA VAL A 51 13.27 7.05 -5.00
C VAL A 51 12.55 6.20 -3.98
N VAL A 52 11.89 5.13 -4.45
CA VAL A 52 11.45 4.03 -3.61
C VAL A 52 12.48 2.91 -3.72
N ARG A 53 13.14 2.61 -2.60
CA ARG A 53 14.19 1.58 -2.55
C ARG A 53 13.59 0.21 -2.31
N THR A 54 14.08 -0.78 -3.05
CA THR A 54 13.62 -2.18 -3.04
C THR A 54 12.21 -2.42 -3.59
N GLN A 55 12.05 -3.52 -4.33
CA GLN A 55 10.73 -4.01 -4.76
C GLN A 55 9.88 -4.48 -3.59
N VAL A 56 10.50 -5.04 -2.54
CA VAL A 56 9.75 -5.50 -1.36
C VAL A 56 9.03 -4.34 -0.68
N ARG A 57 9.68 -3.17 -0.52
CA ARG A 57 9.02 -1.98 0.02
C ARG A 57 7.88 -1.53 -0.89
N LEU A 58 8.11 -1.41 -2.20
CA LEU A 58 7.07 -1.01 -3.14
C LEU A 58 5.84 -1.93 -3.09
N GLN A 59 6.05 -3.25 -3.07
CA GLN A 59 4.97 -4.26 -2.98
C GLN A 59 4.18 -4.14 -1.68
N LYS A 60 4.84 -3.89 -0.55
CA LYS A 60 4.16 -3.72 0.74
C LYS A 60 3.30 -2.46 0.77
N LEU A 61 3.81 -1.35 0.24
CA LEU A 61 3.04 -0.11 0.16
C LEU A 61 1.86 -0.25 -0.82
N ASP A 62 2.09 -0.88 -1.99
CA ASP A 62 1.03 -1.15 -2.96
C ASP A 62 -0.03 -2.10 -2.38
N PHE A 63 0.36 -3.06 -1.55
CA PHE A 63 -0.58 -3.94 -0.85
C PHE A 63 -1.57 -3.18 0.02
N TRP A 64 -1.10 -2.30 0.90
CA TRP A 64 -1.99 -1.49 1.74
C TRP A 64 -2.83 -0.52 0.92
N LEU A 65 -2.25 0.07 -0.13
CA LEU A 65 -3.00 0.97 -1.02
C LEU A 65 -4.12 0.25 -1.79
N ARG A 66 -3.89 -1.01 -2.17
CA ARG A 66 -4.87 -1.86 -2.87
C ARG A 66 -5.88 -2.53 -1.95
N ASN A 67 -5.65 -2.56 -0.64
CA ASN A 67 -6.49 -3.29 0.30
C ASN A 67 -6.79 -2.38 1.52
N PRO A 68 -7.74 -1.45 1.38
CA PRO A 68 -8.08 -0.48 2.44
C PRO A 68 -8.53 -1.15 3.74
N ASP A 69 -9.17 -2.32 3.66
CA ASP A 69 -9.55 -3.12 4.82
C ASP A 69 -8.33 -3.56 5.65
N TYR A 70 -7.26 -4.02 4.99
CA TYR A 70 -6.01 -4.34 5.68
C TYR A 70 -5.29 -3.10 6.21
N LEU A 71 -5.37 -1.97 5.50
CA LEU A 71 -4.84 -0.70 6.01
C LEU A 71 -5.55 -0.29 7.31
N ALA A 72 -6.88 -0.34 7.32
CA ALA A 72 -7.68 -0.02 8.49
C ALA A 72 -7.42 -0.97 9.65
N ASP A 73 -7.33 -2.28 9.41
CA ASP A 73 -7.07 -3.26 10.47
C ASP A 73 -5.67 -3.11 11.10
N GLU A 74 -4.68 -2.65 10.31
CA GLU A 74 -3.36 -2.29 10.86
C GLU A 74 -3.44 -1.00 11.69
N LEU A 75 -4.24 0.00 11.30
CA LEU A 75 -4.49 1.19 12.12
C LEU A 75 -5.15 0.83 13.46
N LEU A 76 -6.08 -0.13 13.48
CA LEU A 76 -6.68 -0.65 14.72
C LEU A 76 -5.63 -1.32 15.62
N THR A 77 -4.66 -2.02 15.03
CA THR A 77 -3.55 -2.62 15.77
C THR A 77 -2.65 -1.57 16.43
N ASP A 78 -2.31 -0.51 15.69
CA ASP A 78 -1.54 0.61 16.25
C ASP A 78 -2.34 1.36 17.33
N TYR A 79 -3.66 1.51 17.15
CA TYR A 79 -4.56 2.07 18.17
C TYR A 79 -4.59 1.24 19.45
N GLU A 80 -4.67 -0.09 19.35
CA GLU A 80 -4.72 -0.96 20.52
C GLU A 80 -3.52 -0.76 21.46
N THR A 81 -2.35 -0.43 20.91
CA THR A 81 -1.13 -0.18 21.67
C THR A 81 -1.00 1.27 22.12
N SER A 82 -1.22 2.24 21.22
CA SER A 82 -0.98 3.67 21.47
C SER A 82 -2.15 4.38 22.15
N LYS A 83 -3.38 3.88 21.95
CA LYS A 83 -4.66 4.50 22.31
C LYS A 83 -4.88 5.89 21.69
N GLU A 84 -4.17 6.22 20.60
CA GLU A 84 -4.34 7.49 19.90
C GLU A 84 -5.69 7.56 19.16
N PRO A 85 -6.64 8.44 19.55
CA PRO A 85 -7.99 8.44 18.97
C PRO A 85 -8.05 8.65 17.45
N ALA A 86 -7.08 9.41 16.90
CA ALA A 86 -6.97 9.66 15.47
C ALA A 86 -6.81 8.37 14.64
N LEU A 87 -6.18 7.33 15.19
CA LEU A 87 -6.03 6.03 14.51
C LEU A 87 -7.37 5.30 14.39
N LEU A 88 -8.18 5.34 15.46
CA LEU A 88 -9.51 4.75 15.49
C LEU A 88 -10.46 5.51 14.54
N GLU A 89 -10.34 6.83 14.49
CA GLU A 89 -11.09 7.67 13.55
C GLU A 89 -10.73 7.36 12.10
N LEU A 90 -9.44 7.33 11.76
CA LEU A 90 -8.97 7.00 10.40
C LEU A 90 -9.39 5.60 9.96
N ALA A 91 -9.31 4.60 10.86
CA ALA A 91 -9.81 3.25 10.58
C ALA A 91 -11.32 3.26 10.30
N GLY A 92 -12.09 4.04 11.07
CA GLY A 92 -13.52 4.24 10.87
C GLY A 92 -13.86 4.88 9.53
N GLN A 93 -13.17 5.97 9.17
CA GLN A 93 -13.35 6.64 7.87
C GLN A 93 -13.18 5.67 6.68
N ILE A 94 -12.26 4.71 6.79
CA ILE A 94 -12.06 3.68 5.76
C ILE A 94 -13.18 2.64 5.83
N LEU A 95 -13.42 2.03 7.00
CA LEU A 95 -14.30 0.86 7.13
C LEU A 95 -15.80 1.17 7.04
N ASP A 96 -16.21 2.39 7.41
CA ASP A 96 -17.59 2.86 7.31
C ASP A 96 -17.93 3.38 5.91
N SER A 97 -16.92 3.55 5.06
CA SER A 97 -17.10 3.89 3.64
C SER A 97 -17.20 2.63 2.76
N GLU A 98 -17.47 2.83 1.47
CA GLU A 98 -17.43 1.76 0.46
C GLU A 98 -16.00 1.42 -0.03
N GLU A 99 -14.95 2.07 0.49
CA GLU A 99 -13.58 1.84 0.04
C GLU A 99 -13.13 0.37 0.07
N PRO A 100 -13.40 -0.41 1.14
CA PRO A 100 -13.05 -1.83 1.19
C PRO A 100 -13.68 -2.66 0.07
N GLU A 101 -14.83 -2.24 -0.45
CA GLU A 101 -15.56 -2.91 -1.51
C GLU A 101 -15.14 -2.41 -2.90
N VAL A 102 -15.00 -1.09 -3.09
CA VAL A 102 -14.82 -0.48 -4.42
C VAL A 102 -13.36 -0.23 -4.81
N ARG A 103 -12.45 -0.11 -3.84
CA ARG A 103 -11.02 0.19 -4.08
C ARG A 103 -10.12 -1.01 -3.84
N ARG A 104 -10.70 -2.19 -3.62
CA ARG A 104 -9.95 -3.42 -3.31
C ARG A 104 -9.48 -4.14 -4.57
N TYR A 105 -8.17 -4.31 -4.68
CA TYR A 105 -7.50 -5.02 -5.78
C TYR A 105 -6.56 -6.11 -5.22
N PRO A 106 -7.04 -7.35 -5.03
CA PRO A 106 -6.30 -8.39 -4.32
C PRO A 106 -4.99 -8.76 -5.01
N MET A 107 -3.93 -8.90 -4.21
CA MET A 107 -2.63 -9.38 -4.67
C MET A 107 -2.48 -10.89 -4.43
N LEU A 108 -1.51 -11.51 -5.12
CA LEU A 108 -1.19 -12.92 -4.93
C LEU A 108 -0.42 -13.16 -3.64
N ARG A 109 -0.72 -14.26 -2.97
CA ARG A 109 0.11 -14.78 -1.88
C ARG A 109 1.36 -15.46 -2.46
N HIS A 110 2.53 -14.85 -2.26
CA HIS A 110 3.83 -15.42 -2.64
C HIS A 110 4.66 -15.76 -1.39
N HIS A 111 5.77 -16.50 -1.51
CA HIS A 111 6.56 -17.00 -0.37
C HIS A 111 6.78 -16.01 0.79
N PHE A 112 7.10 -14.75 0.48
CA PHE A 112 7.48 -13.73 1.46
C PHE A 112 6.44 -12.61 1.67
N GLY A 113 5.21 -12.79 1.19
CA GLY A 113 4.11 -11.85 1.39
C GLY A 113 3.23 -11.68 0.17
N ALA A 114 2.48 -10.57 0.14
CA ALA A 114 1.74 -10.14 -1.04
C ALA A 114 2.69 -9.82 -2.21
N TYR A 115 2.30 -10.24 -3.41
CA TYR A 115 3.07 -10.03 -4.62
C TYR A 115 2.15 -9.75 -5.80
N GLU A 116 2.51 -8.75 -6.59
CA GLU A 116 1.93 -8.48 -7.89
C GLU A 116 3.03 -8.36 -8.96
N PRO A 117 2.89 -8.95 -10.16
CA PRO A 117 3.76 -8.63 -11.28
C PRO A 117 3.68 -7.14 -11.65
N LEU A 118 4.78 -6.40 -11.48
CA LEU A 118 4.81 -4.94 -11.73
C LEU A 118 5.26 -4.58 -13.15
N ASP A 119 5.75 -5.54 -13.94
CA ASP A 119 6.49 -5.24 -15.17
C ASP A 119 5.62 -4.56 -16.24
N ASP A 120 4.34 -4.92 -16.38
CA ASP A 120 3.43 -4.32 -17.38
C ASP A 120 3.12 -2.85 -17.06
N ALA A 121 2.71 -2.56 -15.82
CA ALA A 121 2.46 -1.21 -15.36
C ALA A 121 3.74 -0.35 -15.39
N LEU A 122 4.88 -0.92 -14.96
CA LEU A 122 6.17 -0.25 -15.04
C LEU A 122 6.63 -0.03 -16.48
N ALA A 123 6.27 -0.89 -17.43
CA ALA A 123 6.60 -0.69 -18.84
C ALA A 123 5.95 0.58 -19.38
N VAL A 124 4.68 0.84 -19.04
CA VAL A 124 3.96 2.09 -19.39
C VAL A 124 4.68 3.31 -18.83
N LEU A 125 5.07 3.26 -17.55
CA LEU A 125 5.76 4.37 -16.89
C LEU A 125 7.18 4.60 -17.43
N ARG A 126 7.90 3.52 -17.73
CA ARG A 126 9.29 3.58 -18.22
C ARG A 126 9.37 4.02 -19.67
N SER A 127 8.49 3.52 -20.54
CA SER A 127 8.46 3.92 -21.96
C SER A 127 8.19 5.41 -22.12
N SER A 128 7.41 5.98 -21.18
CA SER A 128 7.08 7.41 -21.13
C SER A 128 8.11 8.25 -20.35
N GLY A 129 9.18 7.64 -19.83
CA GLY A 129 10.24 8.33 -19.07
C GLY A 129 9.79 8.88 -17.71
N LEU A 130 8.70 8.36 -17.13
CA LEU A 130 8.14 8.85 -15.85
C LEU A 130 8.84 8.23 -14.64
N VAL A 131 9.17 6.94 -14.76
CA VAL A 131 9.86 6.18 -13.72
C VAL A 131 11.04 5.47 -14.33
N VAL A 132 12.16 5.42 -13.61
CA VAL A 132 13.35 4.66 -13.98
C VAL A 132 13.58 3.55 -12.97
N ARG A 133 13.61 2.29 -13.44
CA ARG A 133 14.00 1.13 -12.62
C ARG A 133 15.51 0.93 -12.71
N ARG A 134 16.20 0.87 -11.58
CA ARG A 134 17.61 0.42 -11.50
C ARG A 134 17.70 -0.93 -10.81
N ARG A 135 18.56 -1.79 -11.34
CA ARG A 135 18.97 -3.04 -10.70
C ARG A 135 20.27 -2.74 -9.95
N ARG A 136 20.28 -2.95 -8.64
CA ARG A 136 21.47 -2.84 -7.79
C ARG A 136 21.94 -4.26 -7.45
N GLY A 137 23.25 -4.49 -7.50
CA GLY A 137 23.85 -5.80 -7.32
C GLY A 137 25.07 -5.99 -8.22
N THR A 138 25.46 -7.24 -8.42
CA THR A 138 26.51 -7.62 -9.38
C THR A 138 25.87 -8.17 -10.66
N VAL A 139 26.65 -8.29 -11.74
CA VAL A 139 26.19 -8.76 -13.06
C VAL A 139 25.42 -10.07 -12.98
N ASN A 140 25.80 -10.97 -12.07
CA ASN A 140 25.18 -12.29 -11.89
C ASN A 140 24.24 -12.39 -10.67
N HIS A 141 24.08 -11.30 -9.91
CA HIS A 141 23.26 -11.31 -8.71
C HIS A 141 22.65 -9.94 -8.44
N VAL A 142 21.42 -9.76 -8.92
CA VAL A 142 20.61 -8.59 -8.59
C VAL A 142 20.16 -8.70 -7.13
N ARG A 143 20.62 -7.78 -6.29
CA ARG A 143 20.24 -7.71 -4.88
C ARG A 143 18.96 -6.92 -4.67
N GLN A 144 18.72 -5.92 -5.52
CA GLN A 144 17.70 -4.91 -5.27
C GLN A 144 17.22 -4.25 -6.56
N HIS A 145 15.94 -3.89 -6.57
CA HIS A 145 15.34 -3.05 -7.59
C HIS A 145 14.91 -1.74 -6.95
N ASP A 146 15.40 -0.63 -7.50
CA ASP A 146 15.04 0.73 -7.08
C ASP A 146 14.22 1.41 -8.16
N TYR A 147 13.26 2.23 -7.73
CA TYR A 147 12.32 2.92 -8.60
C TYR A 147 12.46 4.41 -8.39
N TYR A 148 13.03 5.09 -9.37
CA TYR A 148 13.29 6.53 -9.34
C TYR A 148 12.18 7.26 -10.08
N LEU A 149 11.54 8.23 -9.41
CA LEU A 149 10.64 9.18 -10.05
C LEU A 149 11.47 10.24 -10.78
N THR A 150 11.22 10.42 -12.06
CA THR A 150 11.85 11.52 -12.83
C THR A 150 11.12 12.83 -12.58
N GLN A 151 11.77 13.96 -12.85
CA GLN A 151 11.09 15.26 -12.88
C GLN A 151 9.87 15.26 -13.81
N HIS A 152 9.94 14.57 -14.95
CA HIS A 152 8.80 14.42 -15.87
C HIS A 152 7.67 13.61 -15.24
N GLY A 153 7.99 12.52 -14.55
CA GLY A 153 7.02 11.71 -13.81
C GLY A 153 6.29 12.50 -12.73
N ASP A 154 7.00 13.33 -11.97
CA ASP A 154 6.38 14.20 -10.97
C ASP A 154 5.41 15.22 -11.60
N GLN A 155 5.81 15.86 -12.70
CA GLN A 155 4.94 16.79 -13.43
C GLN A 155 3.68 16.10 -13.98
N VAL A 156 3.82 14.90 -14.54
CA VAL A 156 2.67 14.11 -15.02
C VAL A 156 1.76 13.73 -13.87
N ALA A 157 2.31 13.28 -12.75
CA ALA A 157 1.53 12.92 -11.56
C ALA A 157 0.74 14.12 -11.02
N GLN A 158 1.33 15.32 -11.00
CA GLN A 158 0.64 16.55 -10.63
C GLN A 158 -0.51 16.86 -11.59
N ARG A 159 -0.27 16.75 -12.91
CA ARG A 159 -1.32 16.94 -13.93
C ARG A 159 -2.47 15.95 -13.81
N VAL A 160 -2.17 14.67 -13.58
CA VAL A 160 -3.18 13.62 -13.38
C VAL A 160 -4.15 14.00 -12.26
N VAL A 161 -3.62 14.49 -11.13
CA VAL A 161 -4.44 14.88 -9.99
C VAL A 161 -5.20 16.18 -10.26
N SER A 162 -4.60 17.16 -10.95
CA SER A 162 -5.27 18.43 -11.25
C SER A 162 -6.37 18.28 -12.31
N GLU A 163 -6.18 17.43 -13.31
CA GLU A 163 -7.11 17.23 -14.42
C GLU A 163 -8.22 16.22 -14.07
N ALA A 164 -7.92 15.25 -13.19
CA ALA A 164 -8.88 14.26 -12.72
C ALA A 164 -8.83 14.15 -11.19
N PRO A 165 -9.57 15.04 -10.46
CA PRO A 165 -9.54 15.12 -9.00
C PRO A 165 -9.89 13.81 -8.26
N VAL A 166 -10.56 12.86 -8.92
CA VAL A 166 -10.82 11.52 -8.36
C VAL A 166 -9.53 10.78 -7.93
N PHE A 167 -8.39 11.13 -8.51
CA PHE A 167 -7.09 10.58 -8.14
C PHE A 167 -6.51 11.18 -6.85
N SER A 168 -7.10 12.25 -6.27
CA SER A 168 -6.70 12.78 -4.95
C SER A 168 -6.75 11.69 -3.87
N TYR A 169 -7.70 10.75 -4.01
CA TYR A 169 -7.79 9.53 -3.23
C TYR A 169 -6.45 8.83 -3.05
N TYR A 170 -5.72 8.58 -4.14
CA TYR A 170 -4.44 7.88 -4.05
C TYR A 170 -3.38 8.74 -3.38
N VAL A 171 -3.42 10.07 -3.54
CA VAL A 171 -2.49 10.98 -2.85
C VAL A 171 -2.69 10.89 -1.33
N GLU A 172 -3.93 11.02 -0.88
CA GLU A 172 -4.31 10.96 0.54
C GLU A 172 -3.99 9.58 1.14
N ARG A 173 -4.35 8.50 0.44
CA ARG A 173 -4.10 7.13 0.92
C ARG A 173 -2.63 6.76 0.89
N VAL A 174 -1.85 7.21 -0.09
CA VAL A 174 -0.39 7.01 -0.09
C VAL A 174 0.26 7.71 1.11
N ALA A 175 -0.17 8.93 1.44
CA ALA A 175 0.35 9.63 2.61
C ALA A 175 0.09 8.84 3.90
N LEU A 176 -1.13 8.32 4.07
CA LEU A 176 -1.49 7.47 5.20
C LEU A 176 -0.69 6.16 5.22
N VAL A 177 -0.57 5.47 4.08
CA VAL A 177 0.20 4.23 3.93
C VAL A 177 1.68 4.44 4.26
N VAL A 178 2.28 5.55 3.84
CA VAL A 178 3.69 5.89 4.13
C VAL A 178 3.87 6.24 5.60
N ALA A 179 2.98 7.06 6.16
CA ALA A 179 3.01 7.42 7.57
C ALA A 179 2.87 6.19 8.46
N LEU A 180 1.96 5.28 8.10
CA LEU A 180 1.90 3.96 8.70
C LEU A 180 3.24 3.25 8.47
N ALA A 181 3.69 2.99 7.24
CA ALA A 181 4.93 2.26 6.92
C ALA A 181 6.18 2.69 7.72
N ASP A 182 6.36 3.99 7.91
CA ASP A 182 7.52 4.58 8.56
C ASP A 182 7.32 4.82 10.07
N GLY A 183 6.11 4.56 10.58
CA GLY A 183 5.72 4.66 11.99
C GLY A 183 4.94 5.94 12.29
N LEU A 184 3.70 5.80 12.74
CA LEU A 184 2.92 6.89 13.33
C LEU A 184 3.37 7.06 14.78
N GLY A 185 3.99 8.18 15.12
CA GLY A 185 4.44 8.46 16.50
C GLY A 185 5.68 7.67 16.92
N GLY A 186 6.70 8.37 17.40
CA GLY A 186 7.99 7.78 17.76
C GLY A 186 7.88 6.86 18.98
N THR A 187 7.65 5.56 18.77
CA THR A 187 8.27 4.42 19.49
C THR A 187 7.53 3.13 19.15
N ALA A 188 8.03 2.44 18.12
CA ALA A 188 8.14 0.98 18.03
C ALA A 188 7.91 0.51 16.58
N LEU A 189 8.98 0.62 15.80
CA LEU A 189 9.20 -0.28 14.66
C LEU A 189 9.52 -1.72 15.18
N LYS A 190 8.74 -2.23 16.16
CA LYS A 190 8.77 -3.65 16.48
C LYS A 190 8.24 -4.33 15.23
N LYS A 191 9.18 -4.88 14.44
CA LYS A 191 8.99 -5.71 13.25
C LYS A 191 7.53 -6.04 13.06
N ARG A 192 6.87 -5.40 12.08
CA ARG A 192 5.49 -5.67 11.65
C ARG A 192 5.35 -7.10 11.16
N GLN A 193 5.45 -8.03 12.09
CA GLN A 193 5.37 -9.47 11.97
C GLN A 193 3.90 -9.86 11.79
N TYR A 194 2.96 -8.98 12.18
CA TYR A 194 1.52 -9.15 12.00
C TYR A 194 1.07 -9.20 10.55
N LEU A 195 1.70 -8.42 9.66
CA LEU A 195 1.52 -8.56 8.21
C LEU A 195 1.69 -10.01 7.75
N GLN A 196 2.47 -10.88 8.42
CA GLN A 196 2.61 -12.26 7.97
C GLN A 196 1.47 -13.18 8.39
N ARG A 197 0.74 -12.90 9.47
CA ARG A 197 -0.24 -13.86 10.03
C ARG A 197 -1.49 -13.98 9.16
N GLU A 198 -2.03 -12.88 8.67
CA GLU A 198 -3.40 -12.86 8.14
C GLU A 198 -3.55 -13.40 6.71
N TYR A 199 -2.47 -13.44 5.94
CA TYR A 199 -2.41 -14.18 4.68
C TYR A 199 -1.42 -15.35 4.74
N ALA A 200 -0.94 -15.74 5.92
CA ALA A 200 -0.27 -17.04 6.07
C ALA A 200 -1.20 -18.21 5.77
N GLU A 201 -2.49 -18.03 6.04
CA GLU A 201 -3.54 -19.05 5.83
C GLU A 201 -3.95 -19.19 4.36
N ALA A 202 -3.72 -18.16 3.54
CA ALA A 202 -3.96 -18.23 2.10
C ALA A 202 -2.96 -19.20 1.44
N ALA A 203 -3.47 -20.10 0.59
CA ALA A 203 -2.64 -20.99 -0.20
C ALA A 203 -1.69 -20.18 -1.12
N ARG A 204 -0.49 -20.71 -1.36
CA ARG A 204 0.47 -20.03 -2.25
C ARG A 204 -0.13 -19.91 -3.65
N GLY A 205 0.04 -18.74 -4.26
CA GLY A 205 -0.47 -18.43 -5.59
C GLY A 205 -1.96 -18.04 -5.63
N THR A 206 -2.68 -18.06 -4.50
CA THR A 206 -4.07 -17.59 -4.47
C THR A 206 -4.14 -16.09 -4.18
N ARG A 207 -5.25 -15.46 -4.58
CA ARG A 207 -5.55 -14.07 -4.22
C ARG A 207 -5.81 -13.98 -2.72
N ILE A 208 -5.22 -12.98 -2.08
CA ILE A 208 -5.45 -12.69 -0.66
C ILE A 208 -6.92 -12.27 -0.46
N GLY A 209 -7.59 -12.83 0.55
CA GLY A 209 -9.00 -12.57 0.88
C GLY A 209 -9.24 -11.17 1.44
N SER A 210 -10.50 -10.78 1.68
CA SER A 210 -10.81 -9.52 2.38
C SER A 210 -10.86 -9.79 3.88
N VAL A 211 -10.53 -8.78 4.68
CA VAL A 211 -10.67 -8.79 6.14
C VAL A 211 -11.74 -7.82 6.63
N SER A 212 -12.48 -7.16 5.72
CA SER A 212 -13.47 -6.11 6.01
C SER A 212 -14.48 -6.50 7.09
N ILE A 213 -15.06 -7.71 7.04
CA ILE A 213 -16.03 -8.20 8.04
C ILE A 213 -15.40 -8.21 9.44
N ARG A 214 -14.20 -8.79 9.57
CA ARG A 214 -13.49 -8.88 10.85
C ARG A 214 -13.03 -7.50 11.32
N ALA A 215 -12.47 -6.69 10.42
CA ALA A 215 -11.98 -5.35 10.72
C ALA A 215 -13.11 -4.43 11.22
N ARG A 216 -14.30 -4.50 10.61
CA ARG A 216 -15.51 -3.79 11.09
C ARG A 216 -15.93 -4.27 12.47
N ALA A 217 -15.98 -5.58 12.71
CA ALA A 217 -16.29 -6.11 14.04
C ALA A 217 -15.29 -5.64 15.11
N ARG A 218 -14.00 -5.57 14.76
CA ARG A 218 -12.94 -5.07 15.64
C ARG A 218 -13.06 -3.57 15.90
N LEU A 219 -13.35 -2.77 14.88
CA LEU A 219 -13.63 -1.33 15.01
C LEU A 219 -14.76 -1.07 15.99
N GLU A 220 -15.89 -1.76 15.84
CA GLU A 220 -17.06 -1.59 16.73
C GLU A 220 -16.73 -1.96 18.18
N ALA A 221 -16.00 -3.06 18.39
CA ALA A 221 -15.55 -3.44 19.73
C ALA A 221 -14.63 -2.39 20.37
N LEU A 222 -13.71 -1.80 19.60
CA LEU A 222 -12.78 -0.77 20.08
C LEU A 222 -13.48 0.57 20.35
N ARG A 223 -14.48 0.95 19.54
CA ARG A 223 -15.35 2.12 19.79
C ARG A 223 -16.12 1.97 21.09
N ALA A 224 -16.73 0.81 21.32
CA ALA A 224 -17.46 0.54 22.56
C ALA A 224 -16.55 0.63 23.81
N GLN A 225 -15.35 0.04 23.75
CA GLN A 225 -14.37 0.12 24.83
C GLN A 225 -13.91 1.57 25.10
N SER A 226 -13.69 2.36 24.05
CA SER A 226 -13.27 3.76 24.19
C SER A 226 -14.35 4.62 24.85
N ALA A 227 -15.63 4.36 24.54
CA ALA A 227 -16.75 5.09 25.13
C ALA A 227 -16.89 4.79 26.64
N THR A 228 -16.72 3.54 27.05
CA THR A 228 -16.76 3.15 28.48
C THR A 228 -15.63 3.79 29.27
N ASN A 229 -14.40 3.78 28.74
CA ASN A 229 -13.24 4.37 29.42
C ASN A 229 -13.32 5.90 29.54
N GLY A 230 -14.03 6.58 28.63
CA GLY A 230 -14.27 8.01 28.71
C GLY A 230 -15.23 8.40 29.85
N ASN A 231 -16.23 7.56 30.14
CA ASN A 231 -17.21 7.80 31.20
C ASN A 231 -16.65 7.55 32.62
N GLU A 232 -15.68 6.65 32.79
CA GLU A 232 -15.07 6.35 34.10
C GLU A 232 -14.04 7.41 34.55
N GLY A 233 -13.56 8.27 33.64
CA GLY A 233 -12.59 9.34 33.92
C GLY A 233 -13.20 10.67 34.36
N GLU A 234 -14.52 10.84 34.27
CA GLU A 234 -15.25 12.07 34.62
C GLU A 234 -16.02 11.98 35.96
N SER A 235 -15.83 10.90 36.74
CA SER A 235 -16.48 10.70 38.06
C SER A 235 -15.54 10.91 39.24
#